data_AF-A0A060BWT4-F1
#
_entry.id   AF-A0A060BWT4-F1
#
_cell.length_a   1.000
_cell.length_b   1.000
_cell.length_c   1.000
_cell.angle_alpha   90.00
_cell.angle_beta   90.00
_cell.angle_gamma   90.00
#
_symmetry.space_group_name_H-M   'P 1'
#
loop_
_entity.id
_entity.type
_entity.pdbx_description
1 polymer ?
#
loop_
_entity_poly.entity_id
_entity_poly.type
_entity_poly.pdbx_seq_one_letter_code
_entity_poly.pdbx_strand_id
1 'polypeptide(L)'
;MLDEAGLSIRHQRGEDPSPDYVATGARPARLRVFLDYGSIEVFADHGRWTGTKRIDGFEPVRSARLRAAPGIVSHATIWALRP
;
A
#
# COMPACT_ATOMS: atom_id res chain seq x y z
N MET A 1 -3.08 -0.50 17.21
CA MET A 1 -3.81 -1.78 17.17
C MET A 1 -3.99 -2.11 15.70
N LEU A 2 -3.45 -3.23 15.21
CA LEU A 2 -3.77 -3.69 13.85
C LEU A 2 -5.27 -4.01 13.88
N ASP A 3 -6.05 -3.37 13.02
CA ASP A 3 -7.48 -3.66 12.93
C ASP A 3 -7.66 -5.11 12.45
N GLU A 4 -8.71 -5.80 12.91
CA GLU A 4 -8.99 -7.18 12.47
C GLU A 4 -9.33 -7.27 10.96
N ALA A 5 -9.38 -6.13 10.28
CA ALA A 5 -9.68 -6.01 8.86
C ALA A 5 -8.63 -6.66 7.94
N GLY A 6 -7.41 -6.92 8.39
CA GLY A 6 -6.37 -7.53 7.56
C GLY A 6 -5.63 -6.51 6.68
N LEU A 7 -5.49 -6.79 5.38
CA LEU A 7 -4.75 -5.91 4.46
C LEU A 7 -5.71 -4.93 3.77
N SER A 8 -5.38 -3.64 3.74
CA SER A 8 -6.19 -2.65 3.01
C SER A 8 -5.36 -1.63 2.24
N ILE A 9 -5.93 -1.10 1.16
CA ILE A 9 -5.41 0.04 0.39
C ILE A 9 -6.38 1.20 0.55
N ARG A 10 -5.95 2.23 1.27
CA ARG A 10 -6.70 3.47 1.49
C ARG A 10 -5.98 4.61 0.78
N HIS A 11 -6.75 5.54 0.24
CA HIS A 11 -6.25 6.76 -0.39
C HIS A 11 -7.33 7.82 -0.20
N GLN A 12 -6.92 9.03 0.17
CA GLN A 12 -7.81 10.14 0.41
C GLN A 12 -7.16 11.39 -0.17
N ARG A 13 -7.93 12.16 -0.94
CA ARG A 13 -7.55 13.46 -1.46
C ARG A 13 -8.50 14.49 -0.88
N GLY A 14 -8.03 15.33 0.03
CA GLY A 14 -8.91 16.26 0.75
C GLY A 14 -9.99 15.52 1.55
N GLU A 15 -11.24 15.93 1.42
CA GLU A 15 -12.38 15.32 2.11
C GLU A 15 -13.15 14.31 1.23
N ASP A 16 -12.71 14.10 -0.01
CA ASP A 16 -13.43 13.25 -0.96
C ASP A 16 -13.42 11.78 -0.49
N PRO A 17 -14.61 11.13 -0.40
CA PRO A 17 -14.69 9.73 -0.06
C PRO A 17 -14.09 8.87 -1.18
N SER A 18 -13.30 7.87 -0.80
CA SER A 18 -12.64 6.96 -1.74
C SER A 18 -12.84 5.52 -1.31
N PRO A 19 -13.08 4.56 -2.23
CA PRO A 19 -13.35 3.17 -1.86
C PRO A 19 -12.18 2.54 -1.11
N ASP A 20 -12.46 1.88 0.00
CA ASP A 20 -11.47 1.08 0.71
C ASP A 20 -11.42 -0.32 0.09
N TYR A 21 -10.24 -0.70 -0.42
CA TYR A 21 -10.00 -2.06 -0.90
C TYR A 21 -9.43 -2.87 0.25
N VAL A 22 -10.15 -3.92 0.68
CA VAL A 22 -9.81 -4.70 1.86
C VAL A 22 -9.78 -6.19 1.51
N ALA A 23 -8.70 -6.87 1.92
CA ALA A 23 -8.61 -8.32 1.96
C ALA A 23 -8.79 -8.77 3.42
N THR A 24 -10.04 -9.02 3.79
CA THR A 24 -10.44 -9.36 5.16
C THR A 24 -9.69 -10.58 5.69
N GLY A 25 -9.09 -10.45 6.87
CA GLY A 25 -8.35 -11.53 7.52
C GLY A 25 -7.00 -11.86 6.89
N ALA A 26 -6.55 -11.10 5.87
CA ALA A 26 -5.21 -11.28 5.31
C ALA A 26 -4.16 -10.92 6.37
N ARG A 27 -3.22 -11.84 6.60
CA ARG A 27 -2.08 -11.67 7.51
C ARG A 27 -0.76 -11.86 6.75
N PRO A 28 -0.41 -10.92 5.86
CA PRO A 28 0.76 -11.08 5.02
C PRO A 28 2.05 -10.91 5.82
N ALA A 29 3.05 -11.73 5.49
CA ALA A 29 4.41 -11.60 6.02
C ALA A 29 5.31 -10.78 5.09
N ARG A 30 4.94 -10.66 3.81
CA ARG A 30 5.70 -9.93 2.78
C ARG A 30 4.80 -9.03 1.97
N LEU A 31 5.22 -7.78 1.79
CA LEU A 31 4.55 -6.80 0.93
C LEU A 31 5.51 -6.32 -0.16
N ARG A 32 5.00 -6.18 -1.38
CA ARG A 32 5.61 -5.41 -2.46
C ARG A 32 4.60 -4.38 -2.91
N VAL A 33 4.96 -3.11 -2.77
CA VAL A 33 4.10 -1.98 -3.12
C VAL A 33 4.73 -1.25 -4.30
N PHE A 34 3.95 -1.06 -5.36
CA PHE A 34 4.26 -0.12 -6.43
C PHE A 34 3.39 1.12 -6.22
N LEU A 35 4.03 2.27 -6.34
CA LEU A 35 3.39 3.56 -6.21
C LEU A 35 3.85 4.41 -7.39
N ASP A 36 2.90 4.76 -8.23
CA ASP A 36 3.09 5.59 -9.42
C ASP A 36 2.04 6.71 -9.45
N TYR A 37 2.16 7.67 -10.37
CA TYR A 37 1.27 8.82 -10.46
C TYR A 37 -0.22 8.45 -10.65
N GLY A 38 -0.53 7.24 -11.12
CA GLY A 38 -1.91 6.82 -11.39
C GLY A 38 -2.45 5.69 -10.52
N SER A 39 -1.59 5.01 -9.75
CA SER A 39 -2.02 3.85 -8.97
C SER A 39 -1.14 3.55 -7.75
N ILE A 40 -1.78 2.89 -6.80
CA ILE A 40 -1.15 2.13 -5.73
C ILE A 40 -1.44 0.65 -6.02
N GLU A 41 -0.40 -0.16 -6.13
CA GLU A 41 -0.53 -1.60 -6.35
C GLU A 41 0.19 -2.36 -5.26
N VAL A 42 -0.51 -3.26 -4.59
CA VAL A 42 0.01 -4.05 -3.48
C VAL A 42 -0.05 -5.52 -3.83
N PHE A 43 1.09 -6.19 -3.70
CA PHE A 43 1.25 -7.63 -3.85
C PHE A 43 1.72 -8.19 -2.52
N ALA A 44 0.91 -9.03 -1.90
CA ALA A 44 1.20 -9.61 -0.61
C ALA A 44 1.48 -11.11 -0.73
N ASP A 45 2.47 -11.60 0.02
CA ASP A 45 2.89 -13.01 0.06
C ASP A 45 2.96 -13.65 -1.33
N HIS A 46 3.83 -13.10 -2.18
CA HIS A 46 4.05 -13.56 -3.56
C HIS A 46 2.81 -13.48 -4.47
N GLY A 47 1.84 -12.61 -4.15
CA GLY A 47 0.64 -12.40 -4.95
C GLY A 47 -0.57 -13.23 -4.48
N ARG A 48 -0.48 -13.89 -3.32
CA ARG A 48 -1.63 -14.53 -2.68
C ARG A 48 -2.80 -13.55 -2.49
N TRP A 49 -2.47 -12.31 -2.12
CA TRP A 49 -3.40 -11.19 -2.18
C TRP A 49 -2.81 -10.10 -3.06
N THR A 50 -3.66 -9.55 -3.92
CA THR A 50 -3.32 -8.43 -4.79
C THR A 50 -4.42 -7.39 -4.72
N GLY A 51 -4.03 -6.13 -4.85
CA GLY A 51 -4.97 -5.02 -4.87
C GLY A 51 -4.39 -3.85 -5.63
N THR A 52 -5.23 -3.23 -6.45
CA THR A 52 -4.90 -2.02 -7.20
C THR A 52 -5.91 -0.95 -6.84
N LYS A 53 -5.42 0.20 -6.41
CA LYS A 53 -6.22 1.41 -6.22
C LYS A 53 -5.76 2.47 -7.19
N ARG A 54 -6.68 2.99 -8.00
CA ARG A 54 -6.41 4.17 -8.84
C ARG A 54 -6.38 5.41 -7.96
N ILE A 55 -5.44 6.31 -8.24
CA ILE A 55 -5.33 7.61 -7.59
C ILE A 55 -5.39 8.69 -8.67
N ASP A 56 -6.08 9.78 -8.35
CA ASP A 56 -6.19 10.93 -9.24
C ASP A 56 -5.05 11.91 -8.97
N GLY A 57 -4.29 12.23 -10.00
CA GLY A 57 -3.25 13.25 -9.95
C GLY A 57 -1.96 12.78 -10.58
N PHE A 58 -1.61 13.35 -11.73
CA PHE A 58 -0.36 13.07 -12.45
C PHE A 58 0.88 13.67 -11.76
N GLU A 59 0.77 14.04 -10.48
CA GLU A 59 1.86 14.60 -9.72
C GLU A 59 2.84 13.49 -9.29
N PRO A 60 4.15 13.68 -9.52
CA PRO A 60 5.13 12.69 -9.12
C PRO A 60 5.14 12.47 -7.60
N VAL A 61 5.26 11.21 -7.20
CA VAL A 61 5.44 10.83 -5.81
C VAL A 61 6.77 11.39 -5.30
N ARG A 62 6.71 12.23 -4.26
CA ARG A 62 7.89 12.91 -3.70
C ARG A 62 8.49 12.21 -2.48
N SER A 63 7.69 11.44 -1.77
CA SER A 63 8.12 10.77 -0.54
C SER A 63 7.21 9.60 -0.20
N ALA A 64 7.77 8.61 0.47
CA ALA A 64 7.03 7.52 1.10
C ALA A 64 7.48 7.37 2.55
N ARG A 65 6.56 7.00 3.44
CA ARG A 65 6.86 6.75 4.86
C ARG A 65 6.32 5.39 5.28
N LEU A 66 7.21 4.50 5.71
CA LEU A 66 6.85 3.24 6.36
C LEU A 66 6.74 3.45 7.87
N ARG A 67 5.62 3.04 8.48
CA ARG A 67 5.40 3.06 9.93
C ARG A 67 5.09 1.65 10.42
N ALA A 68 5.80 1.21 11.43
CA ALA A 68 5.55 -0.05 12.14
C ALA A 68 6.02 0.08 13.60
N ALA A 69 5.51 -0.78 14.48
CA ALA A 69 6.09 -0.89 15.82
C ALA A 69 7.53 -1.43 15.73
N PRO A 70 8.39 -1.17 16.74
CA PRO A 70 9.75 -1.69 16.77
C PRO A 70 9.78 -3.22 16.58
N GLY A 71 10.72 -3.71 15.78
CA GLY A 71 10.92 -5.15 15.54
C GLY A 71 9.91 -5.81 14.58
N ILE A 72 8.88 -5.11 14.10
CA ILE A 72 7.89 -5.69 13.17
C ILE A 72 8.43 -5.80 11.74
N VAL A 73 9.19 -4.80 11.29
CA VAL A 73 9.81 -4.81 9.97
C VAL A 73 11.23 -5.34 10.11
N SER A 74 11.44 -6.57 9.65
CA SER A 74 12.77 -7.19 9.62
C SER A 74 13.63 -6.67 8.47
N HIS A 75 13.01 -6.30 7.35
CA HIS A 75 13.70 -5.82 6.15
C HIS A 75 12.79 -4.95 5.29
N ALA A 76 13.34 -3.87 4.72
CA ALA A 76 12.66 -3.03 3.74
C ALA A 76 13.68 -2.51 2.72
N THR A 77 13.30 -2.53 1.44
CA THR A 77 14.07 -1.93 0.36
C THR A 77 13.16 -1.03 -0.46
N ILE A 78 13.70 0.10 -0.91
CA ILE A 78 12.99 1.09 -1.75
C ILE A 78 13.79 1.28 -3.03
N TRP A 79 13.08 1.30 -4.16
CA TRP A 79 13.65 1.57 -5.47
C TRP A 79 12.87 2.70 -6.13
N ALA A 80 13.57 3.56 -6.88
CA ALA A 80 12.92 4.48 -7.80
C ALA A 80 12.50 3.70 -9.06
N LEU A 81 11.25 3.87 -9.48
CA LEU A 81 10.77 3.32 -10.74
C LEU A 81 11.44 4.06 -11.90
N ARG A 82 11.80 3.31 -12.95
CA ARG A 82 12.26 3.90 -14.20
C ARG A 82 11.05 4.42 -14.98
N PRO A 83 11.17 5.55 -15.70
CA PRO A 83 10.15 5.97 -16.66
C PRO A 83 9.92 4.95 -17.76
#